data_AF-A0A9E4JIS2-F1
#
_entry.id   AF-A0A9E4JIS2-F1
#
_cell.length_a   1.000
_cell.length_b   1.000
_cell.length_c   1.000
_cell.angle_alpha   90.00
_cell.angle_beta   90.00
_cell.angle_gamma   90.00
#
_symmetry.space_group_name_H-M   'P 1'
#
loop_
_entity.id
_entity.type
_entity.pdbx_description
1 polymer ?
#
loop_
_entity_poly.entity_id
_entity_poly.type
_entity_poly.pdbx_seq_one_letter_code
_entity_poly.pdbx_strand_id
1 'polypeptide(L)'
;MVVLKIFCVALLLMLLGDFISTFCYHVPEHIFGRFHAVVHHSPNRSFVRYAILTKKPSALITGFFGAFPYLMFIPILGIISPMGTILGLILAECHVEWRHVSLEKWETPNSVKKICQILWITTPERHWEHHLNSRVAYGDIFTFYDKPAQAWFRFLLKFKKKLRTRYS
;
A
#
# COMPACT_ATOMS: atom_id res chain seq x y z
N MET A 1 28.52 11.78 -5.19
CA MET A 1 28.33 10.35 -4.80
C MET A 1 27.37 10.18 -3.62
N VAL A 2 27.50 10.95 -2.52
CA VAL A 2 26.63 10.83 -1.34
C VAL A 2 25.14 11.11 -1.66
N VAL A 3 24.85 12.17 -2.40
CA VAL A 3 23.47 12.55 -2.79
C VAL A 3 22.80 11.44 -3.63
N LEU A 4 23.49 10.92 -4.64
CA LEU A 4 22.99 9.81 -5.45
C LEU A 4 22.70 8.57 -4.58
N LYS A 5 23.59 8.25 -3.64
CA LYS A 5 23.39 7.13 -2.69
C LYS A 5 22.12 7.30 -1.86
N ILE A 6 21.86 8.51 -1.35
CA ILE A 6 20.65 8.84 -0.58
C ILE A 6 19.40 8.58 -1.44
N PHE A 7 19.36 9.11 -2.66
CA PHE A 7 18.22 8.92 -3.56
C PHE A 7 18.02 7.45 -3.96
N CYS A 8 19.10 6.73 -4.28
CA CYS A 8 19.02 5.31 -4.63
C CYS A 8 18.49 4.46 -3.47
N VAL A 9 18.94 4.72 -2.23
CA VAL A 9 18.45 3.99 -1.05
C VAL A 9 17.00 4.34 -0.74
N ALA A 10 16.60 5.62 -0.85
CA ALA A 10 15.21 6.04 -0.67
C ALA A 10 14.28 5.36 -1.69
N LEU A 11 14.66 5.37 -2.98
CA LEU A 11 13.91 4.71 -4.04
C LEU A 11 13.85 3.20 -3.83
N LEU A 12 14.97 2.57 -3.46
CA LEU A 12 15.01 1.13 -3.18
C LEU A 12 14.08 0.76 -2.02
N LEU A 13 14.06 1.54 -0.94
CA LEU A 13 13.15 1.34 0.17
C LEU A 13 11.69 1.40 -0.30
N MET A 14 11.32 2.43 -1.08
CA MET A 14 9.95 2.57 -1.59
C MET A 14 9.58 1.40 -2.51
N LEU A 15 10.48 0.97 -3.40
CA LEU A 15 10.23 -0.14 -4.33
C LEU A 15 10.02 -1.47 -3.60
N LEU A 16 10.86 -1.77 -2.62
CA LEU A 16 10.78 -3.01 -1.84
C LEU A 16 9.59 -2.98 -0.87
N GLY A 17 9.37 -1.85 -0.20
CA GLY A 17 8.25 -1.66 0.71
C GLY A 17 6.91 -1.78 -0.02
N ASP A 18 6.76 -1.14 -1.18
CA ASP A 18 5.56 -1.24 -2.00
C ASP A 18 5.37 -2.65 -2.56
N PHE A 19 6.44 -3.33 -2.96
CA PHE A 19 6.36 -4.73 -3.39
C PHE A 19 5.81 -5.64 -2.26
N ILE A 20 6.43 -5.59 -1.08
CA ILE A 20 5.99 -6.45 0.03
C ILE A 20 4.59 -6.04 0.52
N SER A 21 4.30 -4.73 0.58
CA SER A 21 2.97 -4.22 0.91
C SER A 21 1.94 -4.74 -0.07
N THR A 22 2.15 -4.56 -1.37
CA THR A 22 1.19 -4.95 -2.41
C THR A 22 0.97 -6.47 -2.45
N PHE A 23 2.03 -7.26 -2.56
CA PHE A 23 1.90 -8.70 -2.88
C PHE A 23 1.75 -9.59 -1.65
N CYS A 24 2.35 -9.22 -0.51
CA CYS A 24 2.36 -10.06 0.69
C CYS A 24 1.35 -9.60 1.75
N TYR A 25 0.87 -8.36 1.69
CA TYR A 25 -0.09 -7.82 2.65
C TYR A 25 -1.41 -7.40 2.00
N HIS A 26 -1.40 -6.35 1.18
CA HIS A 26 -2.58 -5.69 0.64
C HIS A 26 -3.46 -6.65 -0.17
N VAL A 27 -2.92 -7.29 -1.22
CA VAL A 27 -3.68 -8.21 -2.07
C VAL A 27 -4.19 -9.43 -1.28
N PRO A 28 -3.38 -10.13 -0.45
CA PRO A 28 -3.88 -11.18 0.43
C PRO A 28 -4.97 -10.73 1.39
N GLU A 29 -4.83 -9.55 2.03
CA GLU A 29 -5.82 -9.01 2.97
C GLU A 29 -7.16 -8.70 2.31
N HIS A 30 -7.20 -8.30 1.04
CA HIS A 30 -8.47 -8.17 0.32
C HIS A 30 -9.22 -9.49 0.14
N ILE A 31 -8.50 -10.61 0.12
CA ILE A 31 -9.08 -11.93 -0.16
C ILE A 31 -9.37 -12.68 1.14
N PHE A 32 -8.45 -12.64 2.11
CA PHE A 32 -8.52 -13.41 3.35
C PHE A 32 -8.77 -12.54 4.58
N GLY A 33 -8.41 -11.26 4.51
CA GLY A 33 -8.47 -10.31 5.62
C GLY A 33 -9.88 -9.79 5.88
N ARG A 34 -10.27 -9.79 7.16
CA ARG A 34 -11.57 -9.25 7.59
C ARG A 34 -11.49 -7.76 7.90
N PHE A 35 -10.41 -7.32 8.55
CA PHE A 35 -10.29 -5.94 9.04
C PHE A 35 -9.86 -4.97 7.94
N HIS A 36 -9.02 -5.39 7.00
CA HIS A 36 -8.65 -4.56 5.86
C HIS A 36 -9.88 -4.13 5.08
N ALA A 37 -10.74 -5.08 4.69
CA ALA A 37 -11.98 -4.80 3.98
C ALA A 37 -12.91 -3.84 4.75
N VAL A 38 -13.02 -4.00 6.08
CA VAL A 38 -13.96 -3.22 6.92
C VAL A 38 -13.42 -1.83 7.26
N VAL A 39 -12.13 -1.69 7.52
CA VAL A 39 -11.53 -0.45 8.03
C VAL A 39 -10.96 0.38 6.89
N HIS A 40 -10.16 -0.23 6.00
CA HIS A 40 -9.46 0.48 4.93
C HIS A 40 -10.41 1.07 3.88
N HIS A 41 -11.54 0.41 3.60
CA HIS A 41 -12.59 0.92 2.70
C HIS A 41 -13.67 1.73 3.40
N SER A 42 -13.58 1.92 4.72
CA SER A 42 -14.54 2.77 5.43
C SER A 42 -14.23 4.26 5.21
N PRO A 43 -15.22 5.16 5.37
CA PRO A 43 -14.97 6.60 5.39
C PRO A 43 -14.01 7.04 6.51
N ASN A 44 -13.97 6.30 7.62
CA ASN A 44 -13.10 6.55 8.78
C ASN A 44 -11.96 5.52 8.82
N ARG A 45 -10.96 5.72 7.96
CA ARG A 45 -9.84 4.80 7.66
C ARG A 45 -8.81 4.65 8.80
N SER A 46 -9.26 4.55 10.05
CA SER A 46 -8.40 4.45 11.24
C SER A 46 -8.60 3.13 11.97
N PHE A 47 -7.58 2.26 11.88
CA PHE A 47 -7.53 1.01 12.64
C PHE A 47 -7.52 1.25 14.15
N VAL A 48 -6.88 2.34 14.62
CA VAL A 48 -6.87 2.73 16.03
C VAL A 48 -8.28 3.06 16.50
N ARG A 49 -8.96 3.95 15.77
CA ARG A 49 -10.34 4.34 16.09
C ARG A 49 -11.27 3.14 16.07
N TYR A 50 -11.16 2.28 15.04
CA TYR A 50 -11.95 1.06 14.94
C TYR A 50 -11.70 0.12 16.12
N ALA A 51 -10.44 -0.11 16.49
CA ALA A 51 -10.07 -0.99 17.59
C ALA A 51 -10.65 -0.52 18.93
N ILE A 52 -10.60 0.79 19.20
CA ILE A 52 -11.16 1.40 20.42
C ILE A 52 -12.69 1.28 20.42
N LEU A 53 -13.36 1.77 19.36
CA LEU A 53 -14.82 1.83 19.31
C LEU A 53 -15.49 0.45 19.29
N THR A 54 -14.86 -0.52 18.62
CA THR A 54 -15.42 -1.88 18.50
C THR A 54 -14.85 -2.87 19.51
N LYS A 55 -13.95 -2.42 20.40
CA LYS A 55 -13.22 -3.25 21.37
C LYS A 55 -12.51 -4.44 20.72
N LYS A 56 -11.92 -4.22 19.54
CA LYS A 56 -11.19 -5.24 18.76
C LYS A 56 -9.74 -4.83 18.55
N PRO A 57 -8.85 -5.06 19.54
CA PRO A 57 -7.44 -4.67 19.45
C PRO A 57 -6.69 -5.40 18.33
N SER A 58 -7.17 -6.56 17.87
CA SER A 58 -6.58 -7.29 16.74
C SER A 58 -6.59 -6.49 15.43
N ALA A 59 -7.46 -5.49 15.27
CA ALA A 59 -7.44 -4.60 14.11
C ALA A 59 -6.14 -3.77 14.04
N LEU A 60 -5.48 -3.50 15.17
CA LEU A 60 -4.19 -2.79 15.21
C LEU A 60 -3.07 -3.58 14.54
N ILE A 61 -3.14 -4.92 14.60
CA ILE A 61 -2.17 -5.80 13.94
C ILE A 61 -2.27 -5.61 12.43
N THR A 62 -3.50 -5.64 11.89
CA THR A 62 -3.73 -5.34 10.47
C THR A 62 -3.22 -3.94 10.12
N GLY A 63 -3.50 -2.92 10.93
CA GLY A 63 -2.97 -1.57 10.72
C GLY A 63 -1.44 -1.50 10.68
N PHE A 64 -0.76 -2.18 11.62
CA PHE A 64 0.70 -2.26 11.69
C PHE A 64 1.29 -2.93 10.45
N PHE A 65 0.67 -4.01 9.95
CA PHE A 65 1.12 -4.70 8.75
C PHE A 65 1.00 -3.85 7.47
N GLY A 66 0.27 -2.72 7.49
CA GLY A 66 0.31 -1.74 6.42
C GLY A 66 1.62 -0.94 6.36
N ALA A 67 2.26 -0.68 7.51
CA ALA A 67 3.52 0.06 7.59
C ALA A 67 4.76 -0.85 7.67
N PHE A 68 4.61 -2.05 8.24
CA PHE A 68 5.68 -3.02 8.42
C PHE A 68 6.54 -3.31 7.18
N PRO A 69 5.98 -3.44 5.95
CA PRO A 69 6.76 -3.65 4.73
C PRO A 69 7.87 -2.63 4.50
N TYR A 70 7.69 -1.39 4.96
CA TYR A 70 8.68 -0.33 4.85
C TYR A 70 9.67 -0.38 6.04
N LEU A 71 9.17 -0.63 7.25
CA LEU A 71 9.99 -0.66 8.46
C LEU A 71 10.98 -1.83 8.49
N MET A 72 10.65 -2.97 7.90
CA MET A 72 11.51 -4.16 7.95
C MET A 72 12.87 -3.99 7.26
N PHE A 73 12.99 -3.03 6.34
CA PHE A 73 14.24 -2.76 5.63
C PHE A 73 15.16 -1.76 6.36
N ILE A 74 14.71 -1.14 7.45
CA ILE A 74 15.50 -0.17 8.22
C ILE A 74 16.86 -0.73 8.66
N PRO A 75 16.97 -1.95 9.22
CA PRO A 75 18.27 -2.46 9.67
C PRO A 75 19.29 -2.61 8.54
N ILE A 76 18.83 -2.98 7.33
CA ILE A 76 19.72 -3.25 6.18
C ILE A 76 20.03 -1.95 5.44
N LEU A 77 19.00 -1.22 5.02
CA LEU A 77 19.17 0.01 4.24
C LEU A 77 19.74 1.15 5.08
N GLY A 78 19.49 1.14 6.40
CA GLY A 78 20.08 2.09 7.35
C GLY A 78 21.59 1.97 7.43
N ILE A 79 22.15 0.76 7.36
CA ILE A 79 23.62 0.55 7.28
C ILE A 79 24.19 1.15 5.99
N ILE A 80 23.46 1.03 4.88
CA ILE A 80 23.90 1.56 3.58
C ILE A 80 23.80 3.09 3.57
N SER A 81 22.65 3.65 3.93
CA SER A 81 22.45 5.10 4.05
C SER A 81 21.32 5.41 5.03
N PRO A 82 21.64 5.90 6.24
CA PRO A 82 20.62 6.32 7.21
C PRO A 82 19.72 7.43 6.64
N MET A 83 20.33 8.42 5.98
CA MET A 83 19.60 9.54 5.38
C MET A 83 18.71 9.10 4.22
N GLY A 84 19.17 8.18 3.36
CA GLY A 84 18.34 7.60 2.30
C GLY A 84 17.17 6.80 2.85
N THR A 85 17.38 6.05 3.93
CA THR A 85 16.32 5.29 4.61
C THR A 85 15.27 6.22 5.22
N ILE A 86 15.69 7.25 5.95
CA ILE A 86 14.78 8.27 6.52
C ILE A 86 14.00 8.96 5.41
N LEU A 87 14.68 9.39 4.33
CA LEU A 87 14.02 10.04 3.20
C LEU A 87 12.98 9.12 2.56
N GLY A 88 13.31 7.84 2.34
CA GLY A 88 12.38 6.87 1.76
C GLY A 88 11.15 6.65 2.64
N LEU A 89 11.31 6.58 3.97
CA LEU A 89 10.18 6.46 4.91
C LEU A 89 9.28 7.69 4.85
N ILE A 90 9.87 8.89 4.85
CA ILE A 90 9.12 10.15 4.74
C ILE A 90 8.35 10.17 3.42
N LEU A 91 8.99 9.83 2.30
CA LEU A 91 8.33 9.83 0.98
C LEU A 91 7.22 8.80 0.89
N ALA A 92 7.40 7.60 1.45
CA ALA A 92 6.36 6.58 1.52
C ALA A 92 5.15 7.07 2.34
N GLU A 93 5.37 7.63 3.53
CA GLU A 93 4.30 8.16 4.37
C GLU A 93 3.58 9.34 3.72
N CYS A 94 4.33 10.29 3.16
CA CYS A 94 3.75 11.41 2.41
C CYS A 94 2.90 10.92 1.23
N HIS A 95 3.32 9.86 0.53
CA HIS A 95 2.53 9.27 -0.55
C HIS A 95 1.26 8.61 -0.02
N VAL A 96 1.32 7.91 1.11
CA VAL A 96 0.15 7.32 1.77
C VAL A 96 -0.89 8.38 2.13
N GLU A 97 -0.47 9.48 2.74
CA GLU A 97 -1.38 10.59 3.06
C GLU A 97 -1.93 11.25 1.79
N TRP A 98 -1.06 11.52 0.82
CA TRP A 98 -1.45 12.17 -0.44
C TRP A 98 -2.49 11.35 -1.21
N ARG A 99 -2.30 10.04 -1.40
CA ARG A 99 -3.24 9.19 -2.14
C ARG A 99 -4.61 9.03 -1.48
N HIS A 100 -4.77 9.42 -0.21
CA HIS A 100 -6.04 9.36 0.51
C HIS A 100 -6.77 10.70 0.63
N VAL A 101 -6.22 11.79 0.06
CA VAL A 101 -6.89 13.10 -0.01
C VAL A 101 -8.26 12.96 -0.67
N SER A 102 -9.27 13.67 -0.15
CA SER A 102 -10.63 13.64 -0.70
C SER A 102 -10.69 14.35 -2.05
N LEU A 103 -11.16 13.63 -3.07
CA LEU A 103 -11.36 14.17 -4.43
C LEU A 103 -12.41 15.29 -4.47
N GLU A 104 -13.34 15.34 -3.52
CA GLU A 104 -14.28 16.46 -3.39
C GLU A 104 -13.57 17.78 -3.02
N LYS A 105 -12.45 17.69 -2.31
CA LYS A 105 -11.71 18.85 -1.81
C LYS A 105 -10.54 19.23 -2.70
N TRP A 106 -9.95 18.25 -3.40
CA TRP A 106 -8.75 18.46 -4.19
C TRP A 106 -8.56 17.36 -5.24
N GLU A 107 -8.25 17.75 -6.46
CA GLU A 107 -7.84 16.85 -7.54
C GLU A 107 -6.42 17.12 -8.00
N THR A 108 -5.74 16.08 -8.46
CA THR A 108 -4.37 16.20 -8.96
C THR A 108 -4.35 17.02 -10.25
N PRO A 109 -3.55 18.11 -10.33
CA PRO A 109 -3.41 18.89 -11.56
C PRO A 109 -2.95 18.04 -12.74
N ASN A 110 -3.42 18.37 -13.95
CA ASN A 110 -3.13 17.58 -15.16
C ASN A 110 -1.63 17.43 -15.47
N SER A 111 -0.81 18.44 -15.16
CA SER A 111 0.65 18.36 -15.29
C SER A 111 1.24 17.32 -14.34
N VAL A 112 0.79 17.31 -13.08
CA VAL A 112 1.22 16.33 -12.06
C VAL A 112 0.74 14.94 -12.44
N LYS A 113 -0.51 14.78 -12.90
CA LYS A 113 -1.03 13.49 -13.41
C LYS A 113 -0.14 12.91 -14.51
N LYS A 114 0.28 13.72 -15.48
CA LYS A 114 1.20 13.30 -16.56
C LYS A 114 2.55 12.86 -16.01
N ILE A 115 3.12 13.60 -15.06
CA ILE A 115 4.39 13.22 -14.42
C ILE A 115 4.24 11.89 -13.68
N CYS A 116 3.18 11.73 -12.88
CA CYS A 116 2.90 10.48 -12.18
C CYS A 116 2.72 9.30 -13.13
N GLN A 117 2.07 9.49 -14.28
CA GLN A 117 1.93 8.45 -15.30
C GLN A 117 3.29 8.02 -15.88
N ILE A 118 4.18 8.98 -16.16
CA ILE A 118 5.54 8.70 -16.68
C ILE A 118 6.38 7.98 -15.62
N LEU A 119 6.24 8.37 -14.35
CA LEU A 119 6.98 7.79 -13.22
C LEU A 119 6.30 6.58 -12.59
N TRP A 120 5.18 6.13 -13.17
CA TRP A 120 4.34 5.05 -12.65
C TRP A 120 3.88 5.24 -11.20
N ILE A 121 3.63 6.46 -10.74
CA ILE A 121 3.17 6.75 -9.37
C ILE A 121 1.64 6.73 -9.30
N THR A 122 1.09 6.04 -8.29
CA THR A 122 -0.33 5.99 -7.99
C THR A 122 -0.82 7.35 -7.51
N THR A 123 -1.87 7.88 -8.13
CA THR A 123 -2.50 9.16 -7.74
C THR A 123 -3.72 8.92 -6.84
N PRO A 124 -4.24 9.97 -6.16
CA PRO A 124 -5.46 9.85 -5.36
C PRO A 124 -6.67 9.37 -6.16
N GLU A 125 -6.80 9.78 -7.43
CA GLU A 125 -7.89 9.35 -8.30
C GLU A 125 -7.83 7.85 -8.56
N ARG A 126 -6.63 7.32 -8.87
CA ARG A 126 -6.44 5.89 -9.10
C ARG A 126 -6.64 5.08 -7.84
N HIS A 127 -6.15 5.58 -6.70
CA HIS A 127 -6.38 4.95 -5.40
C HIS A 127 -7.86 4.99 -4.99
N TRP A 128 -8.60 6.02 -5.40
CA TRP A 128 -10.04 6.07 -5.21
C TRP A 128 -10.79 5.05 -6.06
N GLU A 129 -10.39 4.83 -7.32
CA GLU A 129 -10.93 3.74 -8.15
C GLU A 129 -10.79 2.36 -7.48
N HIS A 130 -9.67 2.14 -6.78
CA HIS A 130 -9.47 0.94 -5.97
C HIS A 130 -10.48 0.83 -4.81
N HIS A 131 -10.74 1.93 -4.10
CA HIS A 131 -11.74 1.97 -3.03
C HIS A 131 -13.17 1.76 -3.55
N LEU A 132 -13.49 2.26 -4.74
CA LEU A 132 -14.79 2.02 -5.39
C LEU A 132 -14.97 0.56 -5.82
N ASN A 133 -13.89 -0.11 -6.25
CA ASN A 133 -13.92 -1.49 -6.68
C ASN A 133 -12.78 -2.31 -6.08
N SER A 134 -13.00 -2.82 -4.87
CA SER A 134 -12.05 -3.68 -4.14
C SER A 134 -11.75 -5.03 -4.81
N ARG A 135 -12.43 -5.38 -5.92
CA ARG A 135 -12.12 -6.57 -6.72
C ARG A 135 -11.01 -6.35 -7.73
N VAL A 136 -10.53 -5.11 -7.88
CA VAL A 136 -9.37 -4.78 -8.70
C VAL A 136 -8.23 -4.37 -7.76
N ALA A 137 -7.16 -5.17 -7.78
CA ALA A 137 -5.95 -4.88 -7.02
C ALA A 137 -5.08 -3.85 -7.75
N TYR A 138 -4.41 -3.00 -6.97
CA TYR A 138 -3.47 -1.99 -7.44
C TYR A 138 -2.20 -2.04 -6.61
N GLY A 139 -1.10 -1.53 -7.16
CA GLY A 139 0.11 -1.23 -6.41
C GLY A 139 -0.13 -0.03 -5.49
N ASP A 140 0.45 -0.07 -4.28
CA ASP A 140 0.18 0.94 -3.28
C ASP A 140 0.81 2.29 -3.68
N ILE A 141 2.06 2.26 -4.13
CA ILE A 141 2.80 3.45 -4.56
C ILE A 141 3.00 3.44 -6.08
N PHE A 142 3.37 2.30 -6.65
CA PHE A 142 3.77 2.18 -8.05
C PHE A 142 2.77 1.39 -8.90
N THR A 143 2.23 2.05 -9.91
CA THR A 143 1.25 1.51 -10.86
C THR A 143 1.78 0.39 -11.75
N PHE A 144 3.11 0.25 -11.90
CA PHE A 144 3.66 -0.90 -12.64
C PHE A 144 3.42 -2.23 -11.91
N TYR A 145 3.13 -2.20 -10.60
CA TYR A 145 2.67 -3.38 -9.86
C TYR A 145 1.20 -3.73 -10.07
N ASP A 146 0.37 -2.88 -10.70
CA ASP A 146 -1.07 -3.12 -10.86
C ASP A 146 -1.36 -4.42 -11.60
N LYS A 147 -0.77 -4.61 -12.79
CA LYS A 147 -1.03 -5.80 -13.60
C LYS A 147 -0.61 -7.09 -12.88
N PRO A 148 0.62 -7.17 -12.30
CA PRO A 148 0.98 -8.30 -11.46
C PRO A 148 0.07 -8.47 -10.24
N ALA A 149 -0.33 -7.39 -9.56
CA ALA A 149 -1.20 -7.44 -8.38
C ALA A 149 -2.58 -8.02 -8.71
N GLN A 150 -3.16 -7.64 -9.85
CA GLN A 150 -4.41 -8.22 -10.33
C GLN A 150 -4.28 -9.69 -10.70
N ALA A 151 -3.17 -10.10 -11.33
CA ALA A 151 -2.90 -11.50 -11.61
C ALA A 151 -2.80 -12.32 -10.31
N TRP A 152 -2.09 -11.77 -9.33
CA TRP A 152 -1.95 -12.35 -8.00
C TRP A 152 -3.28 -12.47 -7.26
N PHE A 153 -4.10 -11.42 -7.30
CA PHE A 153 -5.45 -11.42 -6.75
C PHE A 153 -6.31 -12.54 -7.34
N ARG A 154 -6.32 -12.68 -8.67
CA ARG A 154 -7.07 -13.74 -9.36
C ARG A 154 -6.56 -15.14 -8.98
N PHE A 155 -5.25 -15.30 -8.84
CA PHE A 155 -4.64 -16.56 -8.40
C PHE A 155 -5.09 -16.93 -6.99
N LEU A 156 -4.94 -16.01 -6.03
CA LEU A 156 -5.32 -16.24 -4.63
C LEU A 156 -6.83 -16.48 -4.48
N LEU A 157 -7.67 -15.81 -5.27
CA LEU A 157 -9.11 -16.05 -5.28
C LEU A 157 -9.46 -17.47 -5.75
N LYS A 158 -8.78 -17.97 -6.80
CA LYS A 158 -8.91 -19.37 -7.24
C LYS A 158 -8.45 -20.34 -6.17
N PHE A 159 -7.32 -20.03 -5.52
CA PHE A 159 -6.79 -20.83 -4.41
C PHE A 159 -7.76 -20.92 -3.24
N LYS A 160 -8.32 -19.79 -2.78
CA LYS A 160 -9.35 -19.74 -1.73
C LYS A 160 -10.58 -20.59 -2.08
N LYS A 161 -11.07 -20.52 -3.32
CA LYS A 161 -12.19 -21.32 -3.80
C LYS A 161 -11.88 -22.83 -3.76
N LYS A 162 -10.69 -23.23 -4.22
CA LYS A 162 -10.24 -24.63 -4.20
C LYS A 162 -10.15 -25.18 -2.78
N LEU A 163 -9.63 -24.40 -1.83
CA LEU A 163 -9.61 -24.80 -0.42
C LEU A 163 -11.02 -25.02 0.11
N ARG A 164 -11.96 -24.10 -0.15
CA ARG A 164 -13.33 -24.24 0.32
C ARG A 164 -14.00 -25.51 -0.22
N THR A 165 -13.85 -25.82 -1.50
CA THR A 165 -14.42 -27.04 -2.10
C THR A 165 -13.81 -28.33 -1.56
N ARG A 166 -12.57 -28.32 -1.07
CA ARG A 166 -11.88 -29.51 -0.55
C ARG A 166 -12.25 -29.83 0.91
N TYR A 167 -12.72 -28.85 1.66
CA TYR A 167 -13.04 -28.96 3.09
C TYR A 167 -14.53 -28.65 3.39
N SER A 168 -15.39 -28.62 2.37
CA SER A 168 -16.85 -28.65 2.49
C SER A 168 -17.34 -30.03 2.09
#